data_AF-G5H810-F1
#
_entry.id   AF-G5H810-F1
#
_cell.length_a   1.000
_cell.length_b   1.000
_cell.length_c   1.000
_cell.angle_alpha   90.00
_cell.angle_beta   90.00
_cell.angle_gamma   90.00
#
_symmetry.space_group_name_H-M   'P 1'
#
loop_
_entity.id
_entity.type
_entity.pdbx_description
1 polymer ?
#
loop_
_entity_poly.entity_id
_entity_poly.type
_entity_poly.pdbx_seq_one_letter_code
_entity_poly.pdbx_strand_id
1 'polypeptide(L)'
;MTTYEKELADQLAQRYPELPLPQMIAKLTEIGVIDYSRCKTLSVREYVNALVRSGCKKMDAMWKASEKFACSYEYIRKCMYYYKDINLC
;
A
#
# COMPACT_ATOMS: atom_id res chain seq x y z
N MET A 1 4.50 -18.84 0.78
CA MET A 1 3.46 -18.79 1.81
C MET A 1 3.59 -19.98 2.74
N THR A 2 3.49 -19.74 4.04
CA THR A 2 3.40 -20.79 5.07
C THR A 2 2.04 -21.49 5.01
N THR A 3 1.91 -22.65 5.68
CA THR A 3 0.63 -23.36 5.81
C THR A 3 -0.45 -22.47 6.45
N TYR A 4 -0.07 -21.67 7.45
CA TYR A 4 -0.97 -20.75 8.13
C TYR A 4 -1.54 -19.69 7.18
N GLU A 5 -0.70 -19.10 6.32
CA GLU A 5 -1.14 -18.08 5.36
C GLU A 5 -2.11 -18.64 4.32
N LYS A 6 -1.93 -19.90 3.92
CA LYS A 6 -2.86 -20.59 3.02
C LYS A 6 -4.21 -20.80 3.68
N GLU A 7 -4.22 -21.32 4.90
CA GLU A 7 -5.44 -21.57 5.66
C GLU A 7 -6.23 -20.27 5.91
N LEU A 8 -5.54 -19.17 6.24
CA LEU A 8 -6.17 -17.86 6.39
C LEU A 8 -6.80 -17.36 5.07
N ALA A 9 -6.08 -17.52 3.95
CA ALA A 9 -6.60 -17.14 2.64
C ALA A 9 -7.84 -17.96 2.26
N ASP A 10 -7.81 -19.27 2.52
CA ASP A 10 -8.93 -20.18 2.25
C ASP A 10 -10.14 -19.85 3.13
N GLN A 11 -9.93 -19.54 4.42
CA GLN A 11 -10.99 -19.09 5.33
C GLN A 11 -11.64 -17.77 4.87
N LEU A 12 -10.84 -16.81 4.40
CA LEU A 12 -11.35 -15.56 3.85
C LEU A 12 -12.13 -15.79 2.56
N ALA A 13 -11.65 -16.66 1.67
CA ALA A 13 -12.31 -17.03 0.43
C ALA A 13 -13.64 -17.76 0.68
N GLN A 14 -13.70 -18.70 1.63
CA GLN A 14 -14.93 -19.40 1.98
C GLN A 14 -15.96 -18.48 2.63
N ARG A 15 -15.52 -17.55 3.49
CA ARG A 15 -16.41 -16.63 4.20
C ARG A 15 -16.95 -15.52 3.29
N TYR A 16 -16.23 -15.21 2.22
CA TYR A 16 -16.56 -14.13 1.28
C TYR A 16 -16.30 -14.54 -0.19
N PRO A 17 -17.01 -15.56 -0.71
CA PRO A 17 -16.68 -16.22 -1.98
C PRO A 17 -16.80 -15.31 -3.21
N GLU A 18 -17.64 -14.29 -3.16
CA GLU A 18 -17.88 -13.37 -4.27
C GLU A 18 -17.56 -11.91 -3.91
N LEU A 19 -16.86 -11.66 -2.81
CA LEU A 19 -16.56 -10.30 -2.39
C LEU A 19 -15.42 -9.72 -3.21
N PRO A 20 -15.65 -8.64 -3.99
CA PRO A 20 -14.59 -8.01 -4.77
C PRO A 20 -13.47 -7.52 -3.86
N LEU A 21 -12.21 -7.65 -4.33
CA LEU A 21 -11.02 -7.26 -3.55
C LEU A 21 -11.12 -5.85 -2.91
N PRO A 22 -11.64 -4.80 -3.58
CA PRO A 22 -11.82 -3.50 -2.94
C PRO A 22 -12.75 -3.53 -1.72
N GLN A 23 -13.82 -4.32 -1.78
CA GLN A 23 -14.77 -4.47 -0.67
C GLN A 23 -14.18 -5.31 0.47
N MET A 24 -13.36 -6.32 0.15
CA MET A 24 -12.60 -7.08 1.13
C MET A 24 -11.63 -6.16 1.89
N ILE A 25 -10.85 -5.33 1.18
CA ILE A 25 -9.92 -4.37 1.80
C ILE A 25 -10.67 -3.39 2.70
N ALA A 26 -11.83 -2.90 2.26
CA ALA A 26 -12.67 -2.00 3.06
C ALA A 26 -13.12 -2.68 4.37
N LYS A 27 -13.61 -3.92 4.30
CA LYS A 27 -14.00 -4.69 5.50
C LYS A 27 -12.83 -4.95 6.44
N LEU A 28 -11.69 -5.38 5.91
CA LEU A 28 -10.48 -5.63 6.70
C LEU A 28 -9.94 -4.35 7.35
N THR A 29 -10.13 -3.20 6.69
CA THR A 29 -9.82 -1.89 7.27
C THR A 29 -10.79 -1.53 8.39
N GLU A 30 -12.09 -1.75 8.18
CA GLU A 30 -13.16 -1.45 9.15
C GLU A 30 -12.97 -2.21 10.47
N ILE A 31 -12.58 -3.49 10.40
CA ILE A 31 -12.31 -4.31 11.60
C ILE A 31 -10.89 -4.10 12.18
N GLY A 32 -10.10 -3.18 11.62
CA GLY A 32 -8.78 -2.82 12.13
C GLY A 32 -7.64 -3.80 11.79
N VAL A 33 -7.87 -4.76 10.89
CA VAL A 33 -6.83 -5.70 10.42
C VAL A 33 -5.86 -4.99 9.47
N ILE A 34 -6.37 -4.12 8.60
CA ILE A 34 -5.55 -3.31 7.69
C ILE A 34 -5.45 -1.88 8.21
N ASP A 35 -4.22 -1.44 8.49
CA ASP A 35 -3.93 -0.01 8.67
C ASP A 35 -3.84 0.66 7.29
N TYR A 36 -4.95 1.27 6.88
CA TYR A 36 -5.05 1.94 5.58
C TYR A 36 -4.06 3.11 5.42
N SER A 37 -3.74 3.83 6.50
CA SER A 37 -2.80 4.95 6.45
C SER A 37 -1.37 4.46 6.20
N ARG A 38 -1.02 3.34 6.83
CA ARG A 38 0.25 2.65 6.60
C ARG A 38 0.32 2.07 5.18
N CYS A 39 -0.72 1.39 4.71
CA CYS A 39 -0.77 0.83 3.36
C CYS A 39 -0.59 1.90 2.27
N LYS A 40 -1.27 3.05 2.37
CA LYS A 40 -1.09 4.16 1.41
C LYS A 40 0.36 4.60 1.29
N THR A 41 1.03 4.78 2.42
CA THR A 41 2.42 5.24 2.43
C THR A 41 3.37 4.18 1.88
N LEU A 42 3.14 2.89 2.17
CA LEU A 42 3.91 1.79 1.59
C LEU A 42 3.73 1.74 0.07
N SER A 43 2.50 1.86 -0.44
CA SER A 43 2.23 1.88 -1.88
C SER A 43 2.94 3.03 -2.58
N VAL A 44 2.95 4.23 -2.00
CA VAL A 44 3.70 5.38 -2.54
C VAL A 44 5.20 5.07 -2.58
N ARG A 45 5.77 4.55 -1.48
CA ARG A 45 7.19 4.22 -1.39
C ARG A 45 7.61 3.17 -2.40
N GLU A 46 6.84 2.10 -2.52
CA GLU A 46 7.13 1.02 -3.45
C GLU A 46 7.13 1.52 -4.89
N TYR A 47 6.13 2.31 -5.26
CA TYR A 47 6.03 2.89 -6.60
C TYR A 47 7.20 3.84 -6.91
N VAL A 48 7.53 4.76 -6.00
CA VAL A 48 8.66 5.68 -6.17
C VAL A 48 9.98 4.91 -6.25
N ASN A 49 10.19 3.90 -5.38
CA ASN A 49 11.40 3.10 -5.38
C ASN A 49 11.51 2.22 -6.62
N ALA A 50 10.41 1.70 -7.17
CA ALA A 50 10.40 0.99 -8.45
C ALA A 50 10.88 1.89 -9.59
N LEU A 51 10.38 3.12 -9.67
CA LEU A 51 10.81 4.10 -10.66
C LEU A 51 12.28 4.51 -10.49
N VAL A 52 12.73 4.70 -9.26
CA VAL A 52 14.15 5.01 -9.00
C VAL A 52 15.05 3.84 -9.40
N ARG A 53 14.64 2.60 -9.11
CA ARG A 53 15.36 1.39 -9.56
C ARG A 53 15.41 1.24 -11.07
N SER A 54 14.43 1.75 -11.81
CA SER A 54 14.45 1.78 -13.27
C SER A 54 15.21 2.98 -13.86
N GLY A 55 15.90 3.76 -13.02
CA GLY A 55 16.77 4.87 -13.45
C GLY A 55 16.08 6.24 -13.48
N CYS A 56 14.84 6.36 -13.01
CA CYS A 56 14.18 7.65 -12.89
C CYS A 56 14.78 8.48 -11.74
N LYS A 57 15.02 9.78 -11.96
CA LYS A 57 15.46 10.65 -10.86
C LYS A 57 14.38 10.70 -9.78
N LYS A 58 14.80 10.75 -8.52
CA LYS A 58 13.89 10.68 -7.37
C LYS A 58 12.79 11.75 -7.39
N MET A 59 13.11 12.98 -7.81
CA MET A 59 12.12 14.06 -7.93
C MET A 59 11.06 13.74 -8.99
N ASP A 60 11.49 13.30 -10.18
CA ASP A 60 10.57 12.92 -11.27
C ASP A 60 9.73 11.70 -10.88
N ALA A 61 10.30 10.74 -10.15
CA ALA A 61 9.58 9.59 -9.61
C ALA A 61 8.50 9.99 -8.61
N MET A 62 8.81 10.95 -7.72
CA MET A 62 7.83 11.50 -6.77
C MET A 62 6.73 12.31 -7.48
N TRP A 63 7.07 13.05 -8.54
CA TRP A 63 6.09 13.76 -9.36
C TRP A 63 5.13 12.79 -10.06
N LYS A 64 5.66 11.76 -10.71
CA LYS A 64 4.84 10.69 -11.33
C LYS A 64 3.96 9.99 -10.31
N ALA A 65 4.43 9.82 -9.08
CA ALA A 65 3.61 9.28 -8.00
C ALA A 65 2.44 10.22 -7.64
N SER A 66 2.66 11.53 -7.57
CA SER A 66 1.57 12.49 -7.31
C SER A 66 0.47 12.43 -8.38
N GLU A 67 0.85 12.29 -9.65
CA GLU A 67 -0.09 12.12 -10.76
C GLU A 67 -0.82 10.77 -10.67
N LYS A 68 -0.09 9.67 -10.43
CA LYS A 68 -0.65 8.31 -10.35
C LYS A 68 -1.66 8.16 -9.21
N PHE A 69 -1.39 8.75 -8.05
CA PHE A 69 -2.24 8.65 -6.86
C PHE A 69 -3.19 9.83 -6.70
N ALA A 70 -3.24 10.75 -7.66
CA ALA A 70 -4.08 11.95 -7.64
C ALA A 70 -3.98 12.73 -6.31
N CYS A 71 -2.76 12.96 -5.84
CA CYS A 71 -2.48 13.63 -4.56
C CYS A 71 -1.41 14.71 -4.71
N SER A 72 -1.21 15.54 -3.68
CA SER A 72 -0.23 16.61 -3.76
C SER A 72 1.20 16.07 -3.72
N TYR A 73 2.12 16.76 -4.40
CA TYR A 73 3.55 16.46 -4.33
C TYR A 73 4.08 16.51 -2.87
N GLU A 74 3.55 17.43 -2.05
CA GLU A 74 3.90 17.50 -0.63
C GLU A 74 3.46 16.25 0.16
N TYR A 75 2.32 15.64 -0.18
CA TYR A 75 1.90 14.38 0.42
C TYR A 75 2.89 13.26 0.08
N ILE A 76 3.30 13.15 -1.19
CA ILE A 76 4.32 12.18 -1.60
C ILE A 76 5.62 12.41 -0.82
N ARG A 77 6.05 13.67 -0.68
CA ARG A 77 7.23 14.05 0.11
C ARG A 77 7.12 13.60 1.57
N LYS A 78 5.94 13.72 2.18
CA LYS A 78 5.63 13.20 3.52
C LYS A 78 5.72 11.69 3.62
N CYS A 79 5.15 10.96 2.66
CA CYS A 79 5.30 9.51 2.58
C CYS A 79 6.77 9.09 2.48
N MET A 80 7.58 9.79 1.68
CA MET A 80 8.98 9.42 1.44
C MET A 80 9.94 9.80 2.58
N TYR A 81 9.74 10.93 3.26
CA TYR A 81 10.74 11.45 4.19
C TYR A 81 10.28 11.56 5.65
N TYR A 82 8.98 11.75 5.90
CA TYR A 82 8.48 12.14 7.22
C TYR A 82 7.70 11.05 7.95
N TYR A 83 6.99 10.18 7.25
CA TYR A 83 6.23 9.09 7.86
C TYR A 83 7.12 7.90 8.26
N LYS A 84 8.02 8.13 9.21
CA LYS A 84 9.02 7.15 9.69
C LYS A 84 8.42 6.09 10.61
N ASP A 85 7.31 6.38 11.28
CA ASP A 85 6.65 5.48 12.24
C ASP A 85 5.90 4.30 11.60
N ILE A 86 6.02 4.16 10.28
CA ILE A 86 5.69 2.91 9.60
C ILE A 86 6.89 1.98 9.83
N ASN A 87 6.92 1.40 11.02
CA ASN A 87 7.92 0.42 11.47
C ASN A 87 8.05 -0.71 10.45
N LEU A 88 9.00 -0.59 9.55
CA LEU A 88 9.51 -1.68 8.72
C LEU A 88 10.37 -2.54 9.65
N CYS A 89 9.73 -3.46 10.36
CA CYS A 89 10.37 -4.72 10.71
C CYS A 89 10.33 -5.63 9.48
#